data_AF-A0A7S0RUU5-F1
#
_entry.id   AF-A0A7S0RUU5-F1
#
_cell.length_a   1.000
_cell.length_b   1.000
_cell.length_c   1.000
_cell.angle_alpha   90.00
_cell.angle_beta   90.00
_cell.angle_gamma   90.00
#
_symmetry.space_group_name_H-M   'P 1'
#
loop_
_entity.id
_entity.type
_entity.pdbx_description
1 polymer ?
#
loop_
_entity_poly.entity_id
_entity_poly.type
_entity_poly.pdbx_seq_one_letter_code
_entity_poly.pdbx_strand_id
1 'polypeptide(L)'
;MMASSSRAPCCSHGRQSMACRSSRQLMGRTAMLRMGVPRMHMMVRAEQQSQASTSGRTKVVAIGESLFDLIADQKGLPREKVKSWTPYAGGAPANVATSLAKLGLDVVFITALGRDAPGDQLYALLKECGVKLHA
;
A
#
# COMPACT_ATOMS: atom_id res chain seq x y z
N MET A 1 5.75 -47.79 22.10
CA MET A 1 4.98 -46.53 22.11
C MET A 1 4.15 -46.48 20.84
N MET A 2 2.83 -46.45 20.99
CA MET A 2 1.86 -46.41 19.90
C MET A 2 1.90 -45.05 19.19
N ALA A 3 1.75 -45.04 17.86
CA ALA A 3 0.68 -44.31 17.17
C ALA A 3 0.81 -44.49 15.65
N SER A 4 -0.09 -45.32 15.12
CA SER A 4 -0.59 -45.25 13.75
C SER A 4 -1.48 -44.01 13.61
N SER A 5 -1.38 -43.28 12.50
CA SER A 5 -2.55 -42.61 11.90
C SER A 5 -2.29 -42.26 10.45
N SER A 6 -3.24 -42.64 9.59
CA SER A 6 -3.22 -42.53 8.14
C SER A 6 -4.27 -41.52 7.68
N ARG A 7 -4.01 -40.93 6.49
CA ARG A 7 -4.98 -40.47 5.47
C ARG A 7 -5.78 -39.16 5.73
N ALA A 8 -5.58 -38.21 4.81
CA ALA A 8 -6.61 -37.29 4.28
C ALA A 8 -7.67 -38.09 3.46
N PRO A 9 -8.82 -37.56 2.97
CA PRO A 9 -9.18 -36.15 2.72
C PRO A 9 -10.68 -35.81 3.02
N CYS A 10 -11.13 -34.64 2.53
CA CYS A 10 -12.43 -34.40 1.87
C CYS A 10 -13.15 -33.15 2.40
N CYS A 11 -12.90 -32.00 1.76
CA CYS A 11 -13.79 -30.85 1.82
C CYS A 11 -14.77 -30.92 0.65
N SER A 12 -16.06 -31.08 0.94
CA SER A 12 -17.14 -30.99 -0.05
C SER A 12 -18.19 -29.96 0.39
N HIS A 13 -18.23 -28.85 -0.36
CA HIS A 13 -19.41 -28.15 -0.89
C HIS A 13 -20.69 -28.03 -0.03
N GLY A 14 -21.14 -26.79 0.19
CA GLY A 14 -22.52 -26.48 0.59
C GLY A 14 -22.84 -25.00 0.47
N ARG A 15 -23.51 -24.61 -0.61
CA ARG A 15 -23.94 -23.25 -1.00
C ARG A 15 -25.39 -23.00 -0.53
N GLN A 16 -25.70 -21.73 -0.25
CA GLN A 16 -27.05 -21.10 -0.25
C GLN A 16 -27.96 -21.49 0.96
N SER A 17 -28.87 -20.68 1.51
CA SER A 17 -29.73 -19.63 0.94
C SER A 17 -30.28 -18.72 2.07
N MET A 18 -30.64 -17.50 1.68
CA MET A 18 -31.46 -16.53 2.39
C MET A 18 -32.85 -17.04 2.82
N ALA A 19 -33.40 -16.28 3.79
CA ALA A 19 -34.81 -15.94 4.03
C ALA A 19 -35.55 -16.73 5.12
N CYS A 20 -36.04 -16.01 6.13
CA CYS A 20 -37.49 -15.82 6.31
C CYS A 20 -37.77 -14.78 7.40
N ARG A 21 -38.51 -13.72 7.04
CA ARG A 21 -39.15 -12.78 7.98
C ARG A 21 -40.41 -13.42 8.54
N SER A 22 -40.65 -13.33 9.84
CA SER A 22 -41.94 -13.58 10.51
C SER A 22 -41.75 -13.22 11.99
N SER A 23 -42.63 -12.59 12.75
CA SER A 23 -43.94 -12.00 12.55
C SER A 23 -44.22 -11.09 13.75
N ARG A 24 -45.21 -10.21 13.60
CA ARG A 24 -45.80 -9.40 14.66
C ARG A 24 -46.24 -10.28 15.84
N GLN A 25 -46.04 -9.80 17.06
CA GLN A 25 -46.85 -10.22 18.20
C GLN A 25 -47.39 -8.97 18.90
N LEU A 26 -48.68 -9.07 19.22
CA LEU A 26 -49.60 -7.99 19.56
C LEU A 26 -49.76 -7.86 21.09
N MET A 27 -49.96 -6.61 21.52
CA MET A 27 -50.73 -6.13 22.68
C MET A 27 -50.34 -6.49 24.13
N GLY A 28 -50.13 -5.44 24.92
CA GLY A 28 -50.33 -5.41 26.38
C GLY A 28 -50.40 -3.96 26.87
N ARG A 29 -51.60 -3.47 27.20
CA ARG A 29 -51.88 -2.11 27.71
C ARG A 29 -51.45 -2.00 29.17
N THR A 30 -50.72 -0.95 29.56
CA THR A 30 -50.96 -0.22 30.83
C THR A 30 -50.30 1.16 30.72
N ALA A 31 -51.11 2.21 30.84
CA ALA A 31 -50.64 3.58 30.91
C ALA A 31 -50.07 3.85 32.31
N MET A 32 -48.78 4.16 32.40
CA MET A 32 -48.23 4.94 33.51
C MET A 32 -47.91 6.34 32.97
N LEU A 33 -48.63 7.35 33.46
CA LEU A 33 -48.18 8.73 33.35
C LEU A 33 -46.87 8.85 34.14
N ARG A 34 -45.74 8.83 33.42
CA ARG A 34 -44.47 9.34 33.93
C ARG A 34 -44.24 10.70 33.31
N MET A 35 -44.32 11.72 34.16
CA MET A 35 -43.89 13.10 33.90
C MET A 35 -42.54 13.08 33.17
N GLY A 36 -42.54 13.56 31.93
CA GLY A 36 -41.40 13.50 31.04
C GLY A 36 -40.30 14.47 31.45
N VAL A 37 -39.13 13.94 31.74
CA VAL A 37 -37.87 14.64 31.48
C VAL A 37 -37.57 14.45 29.99
N PRO A 38 -37.33 15.50 29.19
CA PRO A 38 -36.99 15.32 27.79
C PRO A 38 -35.59 14.71 27.73
N ARG A 39 -35.54 13.38 27.58
CA ARG A 39 -34.31 12.68 27.21
C ARG A 39 -34.02 13.08 25.77
N MET A 40 -33.15 14.08 25.57
CA MET A 40 -32.60 14.43 24.27
C MET A 40 -32.00 13.16 23.67
N HIS A 41 -32.76 12.49 22.81
CA HIS A 41 -32.19 11.52 21.89
C HIS A 41 -31.42 12.37 20.89
N MET A 42 -30.12 12.52 21.13
CA MET A 42 -29.20 12.93 20.08
C MET A 42 -29.28 11.83 19.03
N MET A 43 -30.18 12.02 18.07
CA MET A 43 -30.23 11.22 16.87
C MET A 43 -28.99 11.64 16.08
N VAL A 44 -27.84 11.07 16.45
CA VAL A 44 -26.66 11.07 15.58
C VAL A 44 -27.13 10.30 14.37
N ARG A 45 -27.56 11.04 13.33
CA ARG A 45 -27.64 10.48 11.99
C ARG A 45 -26.23 10.03 11.69
N ALA A 46 -25.99 8.73 11.85
CA ALA A 46 -24.87 8.09 11.19
C ALA A 46 -25.15 8.26 9.70
N GLU A 47 -24.63 9.35 9.12
CA GLU A 47 -24.37 9.38 7.70
C GLU A 47 -23.42 8.22 7.46
N GLN A 48 -23.99 7.07 7.09
CA GLN A 48 -23.22 6.01 6.45
C GLN A 48 -22.76 6.59 5.13
N GLN A 49 -21.61 7.27 5.17
CA GLN A 49 -20.84 7.57 3.99
C GLN A 49 -20.54 6.23 3.34
N SER A 50 -21.21 6.00 2.21
CA SER A 50 -20.96 4.91 1.30
C SER A 50 -19.52 5.00 0.83
N GLN A 51 -18.61 4.39 1.57
CA GLN A 51 -17.25 4.18 1.12
C GLN A 51 -17.30 3.20 -0.05
N ALA A 52 -17.21 3.75 -1.26
CA ALA A 52 -16.94 2.97 -2.46
C ALA A 52 -15.64 2.19 -2.22
N SER A 53 -15.74 0.87 -2.14
CA SER A 53 -14.60 -0.01 -1.97
C SER A 53 -13.79 -0.03 -3.27
N THR A 54 -12.97 0.98 -3.52
CA THR A 54 -11.78 0.78 -4.34
C THR A 54 -10.89 -0.16 -3.55
N SER A 55 -10.66 -1.37 -4.06
CA SER A 55 -9.51 -2.19 -3.64
C SER A 55 -8.26 -1.35 -3.91
N GLY A 56 -7.89 -0.53 -2.93
CA GLY A 56 -6.98 0.57 -3.11
C GLY A 56 -5.56 0.04 -3.16
N ARG A 57 -4.96 0.00 -4.34
CA ARG A 57 -3.51 -0.15 -4.42
C ARG A 57 -2.87 1.01 -3.67
N THR A 58 -2.12 0.70 -2.62
CA THR A 58 -1.30 1.69 -1.90
C THR A 58 -0.41 2.40 -2.91
N LYS A 59 -0.58 3.72 -3.02
CA LYS A 59 0.27 4.57 -3.85
C LYS A 59 1.35 5.17 -2.97
N VAL A 60 2.58 5.14 -3.46
CA VAL A 60 3.72 5.75 -2.76
C VAL A 60 4.23 6.92 -3.59
N VAL A 61 4.46 8.05 -2.94
CA VAL A 61 5.15 9.19 -3.52
C VAL A 61 6.48 9.33 -2.81
N ALA A 62 7.57 9.26 -3.56
CA ALA A 62 8.92 9.56 -3.09
C ALA A 62 9.39 10.86 -3.74
N ILE A 63 10.16 11.66 -2.99
CA ILE A 63 10.68 12.95 -3.47
C ILE A 63 12.13 13.06 -3.05
N GLY A 64 13.01 13.49 -3.96
CA GLY A 64 14.36 13.92 -3.62
C GLY A 64 15.36 13.73 -4.74
N GLU A 65 16.65 13.70 -4.42
CA GLU A 65 17.69 13.68 -5.44
C GLU A 65 17.85 12.34 -6.18
N SER A 66 18.35 12.46 -7.41
CA SER A 66 18.90 11.36 -8.19
C SER A 66 20.26 11.80 -8.70
N LEU A 67 21.27 10.94 -8.56
CA LEU A 67 22.64 11.23 -8.98
C LEU A 67 23.35 9.97 -9.46
N PHE A 68 24.58 10.12 -9.97
CA PHE A 68 25.48 9.00 -10.18
C PHE A 68 26.47 8.90 -9.02
N ASP A 69 26.48 7.74 -8.36
CA ASP A 69 27.53 7.35 -7.43
C ASP A 69 28.69 6.76 -8.23
N LEU A 70 29.86 7.41 -8.18
CA LEU A 70 31.09 6.88 -8.76
C LEU A 70 31.75 5.93 -7.77
N ILE A 71 31.73 4.64 -8.08
CA ILE A 71 32.31 3.61 -7.22
C ILE A 71 33.68 3.21 -7.76
N ALA A 72 34.69 3.19 -6.89
CA ALA A 72 36.05 2.79 -7.25
C ALA A 72 36.09 1.32 -7.67
N ASP A 73 36.72 1.03 -8.80
CA ASP A 73 36.87 -0.35 -9.27
C ASP A 73 37.90 -1.13 -8.44
N GLN A 74 38.89 -0.42 -7.88
CA GLN A 74 39.92 -1.00 -7.02
C GLN A 74 39.60 -0.77 -5.54
N LYS A 75 39.29 -1.85 -4.81
CA LYS A 75 38.98 -1.81 -3.37
C LYS A 75 40.22 -1.61 -2.51
N GLY A 76 40.06 -0.93 -1.37
CA GLY A 76 41.09 -0.80 -0.34
C GLY A 76 42.25 0.13 -0.69
N LEU A 77 42.20 0.82 -1.83
CA LEU A 77 43.16 1.85 -2.18
C LEU A 77 42.70 3.22 -1.67
N PRO A 78 43.65 4.08 -1.25
CA PRO A 78 43.39 5.52 -1.10
C PRO A 78 42.85 6.09 -2.43
N ARG A 79 41.99 7.11 -2.33
CA ARG A 79 41.32 7.73 -3.49
C ARG A 79 42.30 8.14 -4.59
N GLU A 80 43.48 8.61 -4.21
CA GLU A 80 44.52 9.12 -5.11
C GLU A 80 45.17 8.01 -5.95
N LYS A 81 45.04 6.75 -5.53
CA LYS A 81 45.60 5.58 -6.22
C LYS A 81 44.56 4.81 -7.05
N VAL A 82 43.29 5.18 -6.97
CA VAL A 82 42.21 4.58 -7.78
C VAL A 82 42.38 5.04 -9.23
N LYS A 83 42.42 4.08 -10.15
CA LYS A 83 42.68 4.36 -11.58
C LYS A 83 41.41 4.57 -12.39
N SER A 84 40.28 4.05 -11.91
CA SER A 84 39.03 4.05 -12.64
C SER A 84 37.83 3.97 -11.69
N TRP A 85 36.71 4.53 -12.14
CA TRP A 85 35.47 4.64 -11.39
C TRP A 85 34.32 4.26 -12.31
N THR A 86 33.41 3.45 -11.81
CA THR A 86 32.19 3.07 -12.52
C THR A 86 31.01 3.88 -11.99
N PRO A 87 30.22 4.54 -12.87
CA PRO A 87 29.01 5.24 -12.45
C PRO A 87 27.86 4.27 -12.20
N TYR A 88 27.17 4.46 -11.08
CA TYR A 88 25.93 3.76 -10.73
C TYR A 88 24.85 4.79 -10.41
N ALA A 89 23.63 4.59 -10.92
CA ALA A 89 22.51 5.42 -10.54
C ALA A 89 22.25 5.27 -9.02
N GLY A 90 22.09 6.40 -8.34
CA GLY A 90 22.01 6.50 -6.90
C GLY A 90 21.09 7.62 -6.43
N GLY A 91 21.18 7.91 -5.13
CA GLY A 91 20.23 8.76 -4.39
C GLY A 91 19.36 7.91 -3.47
N ALA A 92 19.38 8.22 -2.17
CA ALA A 92 18.57 7.51 -1.18
C ALA A 92 17.06 7.46 -1.55
N PRO A 93 16.41 8.58 -1.94
CA PRO A 93 15.00 8.56 -2.31
C PRO A 93 14.74 7.83 -3.64
N ALA A 94 15.66 7.93 -4.61
CA ALA A 94 15.60 7.18 -5.88
C ALA A 94 15.66 5.66 -5.66
N ASN A 95 16.55 5.20 -4.77
CA ASN A 95 16.71 3.79 -4.42
C ASN A 95 15.46 3.23 -3.73
N VAL A 96 14.83 4.01 -2.83
CA VAL A 96 13.57 3.61 -2.19
C VAL A 96 12.45 3.51 -3.23
N ALA A 97 12.30 4.53 -4.09
CA ALA A 97 11.25 4.56 -5.11
C ALA A 97 11.33 3.37 -6.06
N THR A 98 12.53 3.12 -6.60
CA THR A 98 12.76 2.01 -7.54
C THR A 98 12.62 0.65 -6.88
N SER A 99 13.02 0.50 -5.61
CA SER A 99 12.82 -0.75 -4.87
C SER A 99 11.33 -1.05 -4.65
N LEU A 100 10.54 -0.04 -4.28
CA LEU A 100 9.09 -0.20 -4.11
C LEU A 100 8.38 -0.52 -5.43
N ALA A 101 8.81 0.10 -6.54
CA ALA A 101 8.28 -0.22 -7.87
C ALA A 101 8.61 -1.66 -8.27
N LYS A 102 9.84 -2.14 -8.00
CA LYS A 102 10.26 -3.53 -8.22
C LYS A 102 9.45 -4.54 -7.39
N LEU A 103 8.94 -4.14 -6.23
CA LEU A 103 8.04 -4.94 -5.39
C LEU A 103 6.57 -4.90 -5.87
N GLY A 104 6.26 -4.19 -6.96
CA GLY A 104 4.93 -4.15 -7.57
C GLY A 104 4.00 -3.06 -7.05
N LEU A 105 4.50 -2.11 -6.26
CA LEU A 105 3.72 -0.97 -5.79
C LEU A 105 3.56 0.09 -6.88
N ASP A 106 2.48 0.88 -6.79
CA ASP A 106 2.28 2.05 -7.65
C ASP A 106 3.07 3.25 -7.08
N VAL A 107 4.23 3.54 -7.67
CA VAL A 107 5.17 4.56 -7.17
C VAL A 107 5.26 5.73 -8.14
N VAL A 108 5.12 6.94 -7.59
CA VAL A 108 5.47 8.21 -8.25
C VAL A 108 6.77 8.73 -7.61
N PHE A 109 7.75 9.08 -8.44
CA PHE A 109 9.00 9.66 -7.99
C PHE A 109 9.17 11.06 -8.54
N ILE A 110 9.30 12.03 -7.64
CA ILE A 110 9.52 13.45 -7.95
C ILE A 110 11.00 13.74 -7.71
N THR A 111 11.70 14.18 -8.75
CA THR A 111 13.13 14.50 -8.68
C THR A 111 13.45 15.66 -9.60
N ALA A 112 14.66 16.18 -9.55
CA ALA A 112 15.14 17.17 -10.51
C ALA A 112 16.37 16.58 -11.20
N LEU A 113 16.37 16.56 -12.52
CA LEU A 113 17.47 16.03 -13.33
C LEU A 113 18.15 17.16 -14.11
N GLY A 114 19.45 16.98 -14.37
CA GLY A 114 20.21 17.87 -15.25
C GLY A 114 19.66 17.85 -16.68
N ARG A 115 19.76 18.96 -17.40
CA ARG A 115 19.49 19.03 -18.84
C ARG A 115 20.76 18.72 -19.62
N ASP A 116 21.30 17.55 -19.37
CA ASP A 116 22.57 17.05 -19.89
C ASP A 116 22.52 15.53 -20.06
N ALA A 117 23.56 14.98 -20.71
CA ALA A 117 23.61 13.54 -21.00
C ALA A 117 23.51 12.66 -19.74
N PRO A 118 24.14 12.97 -18.59
CA PRO A 118 23.91 12.22 -17.35
C PRO A 118 22.45 12.30 -16.86
N GLY A 119 21.81 13.46 -16.92
CA GLY A 119 20.40 13.61 -16.59
C GLY A 119 19.49 12.75 -17.47
N ASP A 120 19.73 12.74 -18.78
CA ASP A 120 19.00 11.89 -19.73
C ASP A 120 19.18 10.39 -19.41
N GLN A 121 20.40 9.98 -19.03
CA GLN A 121 20.69 8.59 -18.62
C GLN A 121 19.96 8.22 -17.32
N LEU A 122 19.96 9.09 -16.30
CA LEU A 122 19.21 8.86 -15.06
C LEU A 122 17.70 8.77 -15.33
N TYR A 123 17.16 9.66 -16.17
CA TYR A 123 15.75 9.62 -16.56
C TYR A 123 15.39 8.27 -17.18
N ALA A 124 16.20 7.79 -18.13
CA ALA A 124 15.98 6.49 -18.78
C ALA A 124 16.03 5.31 -17.80
N LEU A 125 17.06 5.25 -16.94
CA LEU A 125 17.23 4.18 -15.94
C LEU A 125 16.10 4.14 -14.91
N LEU A 126 15.70 5.31 -14.40
CA LEU A 126 14.59 5.42 -13.44
C LEU A 126 13.27 4.95 -14.07
N LYS A 127 13.02 5.35 -15.32
CA LYS A 127 11.82 4.92 -16.06
C LYS A 127 11.81 3.41 -16.32
N GLU A 128 12.96 2.83 -16.66
CA GLU A 128 13.13 1.38 -16.83
C GLU A 128 12.86 0.61 -15.53
N CYS A 129 13.20 1.18 -14.37
CA CYS A 129 12.88 0.60 -13.06
C CYS A 129 11.38 0.60 -12.71
N GLY A 130 10.52 1.17 -13.56
CA GLY A 130 9.06 1.12 -13.41
C GLY A 130 8.47 2.20 -12.50
N VAL A 131 9.23 3.24 -12.14
CA VAL A 131 8.70 4.39 -11.39
C VAL A 131 8.01 5.38 -12.35
N LYS A 132 6.89 5.98 -11.92
CA LYS A 132 6.28 7.10 -12.64
C LYS A 132 7.04 8.39 -12.29
N LEU A 133 7.75 8.94 -13.26
CA LEU A 133 8.60 10.11 -13.05
C LEU A 133 7.86 11.44 -13.18
N HIS A 134 8.18 12.35 -12.27
CA HIS A 134 7.99 13.78 -12.41
C HIS A 134 9.36 14.46 -12.22
N ALA A 135 10.02 14.79 -13.31
CA ALA A 135 11.41 15.27 -13.36
C ALA A 135 11.55 16.49 -14.26
#